data_AF-A0A5C6B687-F1
#
_entry.id   AF-A0A5C6B687-F1
#
_cell.length_a   1.000
_cell.length_b   1.000
_cell.length_c   1.000
_cell.angle_alpha   90.00
_cell.angle_beta   90.00
_cell.angle_gamma   90.00
#
_symmetry.space_group_name_H-M   'P 1'
#
loop_
_entity.id
_entity.type
_entity.pdbx_description
1 polymer ?
#
loop_
_entity_poly.entity_id
_entity_poly.type
_entity_poly.pdbx_seq_one_letter_code
_entity_poly.pdbx_strand_id
1 'polypeptide(L)'
;MLGLSPFEMMVIGVIAVVLFGGNLPEVARKLGSSYREFRRGLSDVQQQFRAAEYEAKRALTIDESPKPSKDEDDDEPPGEPSAPKFTPPT
;
A
#
# COMPACT_ATOMS: atom_id res chain seq x y z
N MET A 1 9.83 -11.17 -23.19
CA MET A 1 10.18 -12.60 -23.15
C MET A 1 10.25 -13.06 -21.69
N LEU A 2 9.12 -13.05 -20.99
CA LEU A 2 8.98 -13.45 -19.57
C LEU A 2 7.49 -13.73 -19.27
N GLY A 3 6.79 -14.33 -20.25
CA GLY A 3 5.44 -14.81 -20.02
C GLY A 3 5.58 -16.26 -19.61
N LEU A 4 5.55 -16.54 -18.30
CA LEU A 4 5.20 -17.86 -17.82
C LEU A 4 3.92 -18.24 -18.54
N SER A 5 4.02 -19.16 -19.48
CA SER A 5 2.87 -19.55 -20.26
C SER A 5 1.87 -20.20 -19.31
N PRO A 6 0.55 -19.98 -19.49
CA PRO A 6 -0.47 -20.71 -18.73
C PRO A 6 -0.23 -22.23 -18.75
N PHE A 7 0.39 -22.72 -19.83
CA PHE A 7 0.81 -24.10 -19.97
C PHE A 7 1.89 -24.53 -18.98
N GLU A 8 2.98 -23.75 -18.81
CA GLU A 8 4.02 -24.06 -17.82
C GLU A 8 3.48 -24.08 -16.38
N MET A 9 2.62 -23.12 -16.05
CA MET A 9 1.95 -23.09 -14.74
C MET A 9 1.09 -24.33 -14.52
N MET A 10 0.38 -24.80 -15.55
CA MET A 10 -0.40 -26.04 -15.50
C MET A 10 0.50 -27.27 -15.29
N VAL A 11 1.61 -27.38 -16.01
CA VAL A 11 2.57 -28.50 -15.84
C VAL A 11 3.15 -28.52 -14.43
N ILE A 12 3.56 -27.37 -13.90
CA ILE A 12 4.05 -27.27 -12.52
C ILE A 12 2.95 -27.64 -11.52
N GLY A 13 1.71 -27.19 -11.76
CA GLY A 13 0.55 -27.57 -10.95
C GLY A 13 0.31 -29.07 -10.92
N VAL A 14 0.40 -29.75 -12.07
CA VAL A 14 0.28 -31.21 -12.15
C VAL A 14 1.40 -31.90 -11.37
N ILE A 15 2.65 -31.47 -11.55
CA ILE A 15 3.80 -32.03 -10.81
C ILE A 15 3.59 -31.84 -9.30
N ALA A 16 3.14 -30.66 -8.87
CA ALA A 16 2.86 -30.40 -7.46
C ALA A 16 1.75 -31.32 -6.93
N VAL A 17 0.67 -31.56 -7.69
CA VAL A 17 -0.37 -32.52 -7.30
C VAL A 17 0.18 -33.95 -7.23
N VAL A 18 1.10 -34.35 -8.11
CA VAL A 18 1.71 -35.69 -8.04
C VAL A 18 2.61 -35.84 -6.80
N LEU A 19 3.38 -34.81 -6.45
CA LEU A 19 4.28 -34.84 -5.29
C LEU A 19 3.54 -34.73 -3.96
N PHE A 20 2.57 -33.82 -3.87
CA PHE A 20 1.88 -33.49 -2.62
C PHE A 20 0.52 -34.18 -2.48
N GLY A 21 -0.11 -34.60 -3.58
CA GLY A 21 -1.43 -35.23 -3.59
C GLY A 21 -2.50 -34.36 -2.94
N GLY A 22 -3.26 -34.95 -2.03
CA GLY A 22 -4.29 -34.26 -1.24
C GLY A 22 -3.73 -33.25 -0.21
N ASN A 23 -2.42 -33.23 0.04
CA ASN A 23 -1.80 -32.29 0.98
C ASN A 23 -1.48 -30.92 0.36
N LEU A 24 -1.55 -30.80 -0.97
CA LEU A 24 -1.33 -29.53 -1.68
C LEU A 24 -2.16 -28.35 -1.13
N PRO A 25 -3.50 -28.45 -0.92
CA PRO A 25 -4.28 -27.36 -0.34
C PRO A 25 -3.86 -27.02 1.10
N GLU A 26 -3.37 -27.99 1.86
CA GLU A 26 -2.87 -27.75 3.22
C GLU A 26 -1.55 -26.97 3.19
N VAL A 27 -0.61 -27.34 2.30
CA VAL A 27 0.65 -26.61 2.08
C VAL A 27 0.39 -25.20 1.58
N ALA A 28 -0.52 -25.04 0.61
CA ALA A 28 -0.90 -23.73 0.08
C ALA A 28 -1.51 -22.83 1.18
N ARG A 29 -2.36 -23.40 2.06
CA ARG A 29 -2.89 -22.68 3.22
C ARG A 29 -1.80 -22.28 4.20
N LYS A 30 -0.87 -23.19 4.54
CA LYS A 30 0.25 -22.90 5.46
C LYS A 30 1.17 -21.80 4.92
N LEU A 31 1.59 -21.91 3.65
CA LEU A 31 2.41 -20.90 2.99
C LEU A 31 1.67 -19.57 2.82
N GLY A 32 0.38 -19.62 2.43
CA GLY A 32 -0.45 -18.43 2.26
C GLY A 32 -0.68 -17.68 3.58
N SER A 33 -0.94 -18.40 4.67
CA SER A 33 -1.04 -17.81 6.01
C SER A 33 0.29 -17.17 6.43
N SER A 34 1.41 -17.87 6.26
CA SER A 34 2.74 -17.32 6.55
C SER A 34 3.04 -16.06 5.74
N TYR A 35 2.73 -16.05 4.45
CA TYR A 35 2.89 -14.86 3.60
C TYR A 35 2.00 -13.70 4.04
N ARG A 36 0.76 -13.98 4.47
CA ARG A 36 -0.16 -12.95 4.98
C ARG A 36 0.33 -12.34 6.29
N GLU A 37 0.82 -13.16 7.21
CA GLU A 37 1.41 -12.71 8.47
C GLU A 37 2.69 -11.91 8.23
N PHE A 38 3.56 -12.39 7.34
CA PHE A 38 4.77 -11.66 6.94
C PHE A 38 4.44 -10.30 6.33
N ARG A 39 3.45 -10.22 5.42
CA ARG A 39 3.00 -8.95 4.84
C ARG A 39 2.44 -7.98 5.89
N ARG A 40 1.69 -8.49 6.87
CA ARG A 40 1.19 -7.68 7.99
C ARG A 40 2.33 -7.15 8.85
N GLY A 41 3.26 -8.01 9.24
CA GLY A 41 4.44 -7.63 10.02
C GLY A 41 5.28 -6.56 9.31
N LEU A 42 5.52 -6.71 8.00
CA LEU A 42 6.21 -5.69 7.21
C LEU A 42 5.46 -4.36 7.16
N SER A 43 4.13 -4.39 7.03
CA SER A 43 3.29 -3.17 7.03
C SER A 43 3.36 -2.44 8.36
N ASP A 44 3.27 -3.15 9.48
CA ASP A 44 3.35 -2.58 10.82
C ASP A 44 4.74 -1.96 11.07
N VAL A 45 5.80 -2.65 10.65
CA VAL A 45 7.18 -2.15 10.73
C VAL A 45 7.33 -0.88 9.90
N GLN A 46 6.85 -0.86 8.65
CA GLN A 46 6.89 0.33 7.80
C GLN A 46 6.16 1.52 8.44
N GLN A 47 5.05 1.28 9.13
CA GLN A 47 4.30 2.33 9.83
C GLN A 47 5.05 2.86 11.05
N GLN A 48 5.68 1.98 11.84
CA GLN A 48 6.52 2.37 12.97
C GLN A 48 7.75 3.17 12.53
N PHE A 49 8.41 2.77 11.44
CA PHE A 49 9.52 3.54 10.88
C PHE A 49 9.10 4.95 10.47
N ARG A 50 7.96 5.11 9.79
CA ARG A 50 7.43 6.44 9.43
C ARG A 50 7.10 7.30 10.64
N ALA A 51 6.51 6.69 11.68
CA ALA A 51 6.20 7.41 12.92
C ALA A 51 7.47 7.86 13.64
N ALA A 52 8.47 6.97 13.76
CA ALA A 52 9.77 7.28 14.36
C ALA A 52 10.54 8.33 13.55
N GLU A 53 10.48 8.30 12.22
CA GLU A 53 11.10 9.31 11.36
C GLU A 53 10.45 10.69 11.56
N TYR A 54 9.12 10.74 11.65
CA TYR A 54 8.40 11.98 11.93
C TYR A 54 8.73 12.53 13.32
N GLU A 55 8.80 11.67 14.34
CA GLU A 55 9.19 12.05 15.70
C GLU A 55 10.64 12.54 15.77
N ALA A 56 11.57 11.84 15.11
CA ALA A 56 12.97 12.24 15.04
C ALA A 56 13.14 13.58 14.33
N LYS A 57 12.43 13.81 13.21
CA LYS A 57 12.40 15.12 12.56
C LYS A 57 11.86 16.19 13.50
N ARG A 58 10.75 15.95 14.19
CA ARG A 58 10.20 16.89 15.17
C ARG A 58 11.19 17.21 16.27
N ALA A 59 11.83 16.21 16.87
CA ALA A 59 12.82 16.39 17.93
C ALA A 59 14.01 17.25 17.48
N LEU A 60 14.48 17.06 16.24
CA LEU A 60 15.55 17.87 15.65
C LEU A 60 15.12 19.30 15.32
N THR A 61 13.83 19.55 15.08
CA THR A 61 13.32 20.90 14.75
C THR A 61 12.99 21.73 16.01
N ILE A 62 12.96 21.13 17.21
CA ILE A 62 12.58 21.80 18.47
C ILE A 62 13.70 22.70 19.04
N ASP A 63 14.95 22.56 18.60
CA ASP A 63 16.06 23.45 19.00
C ASP A 63 16.04 24.82 18.26
N GLU A 64 15.20 24.98 17.24
CA GLU A 64 14.98 26.26 16.55
C GLU A 64 13.57 26.80 16.88
N SER A 65 13.53 27.92 17.62
CA SER A 65 12.32 28.60 18.12
C SER A 65 11.20 28.82 17.08
N PRO A 66 9.93 28.99 17.50
CA PRO A 66 8.77 28.73 16.67
C PRO A 66 8.57 29.83 15.61
N LYS A 67 8.59 29.44 14.33
CA LYS A 67 7.98 30.21 13.24
C LYS A 67 6.71 29.50 12.78
N PRO A 68 5.55 30.18 12.74
CA PRO A 68 4.38 29.65 12.07
C PRO A 68 4.55 29.88 10.57
N SER A 69 5.13 28.91 9.87
CA SER A 69 5.00 28.75 8.42
C SER A 69 4.03 27.59 8.23
N LYS A 70 2.73 27.85 8.02
CA LYS A 70 2.15 27.88 6.67
C LYS A 70 2.75 26.76 5.82
N ASP A 71 2.08 25.61 5.87
CA ASP A 71 2.19 24.61 4.82
C ASP A 71 1.63 25.24 3.53
N GLU A 72 2.52 25.87 2.78
CA GLU A 72 2.39 26.02 1.32
C GLU A 72 2.75 24.65 0.73
N ASP A 73 1.79 23.71 0.80
CA ASP A 73 1.71 22.68 -0.24
C ASP A 73 0.88 23.30 -1.37
N ASP A 74 1.59 23.67 -2.43
CA ASP A 74 1.06 23.79 -3.79
C ASP A 74 0.35 22.48 -4.17
N ASP A 75 -0.94 22.42 -3.89
CA ASP A 75 -1.91 21.83 -4.79
C ASP A 75 -3.11 22.79 -4.84
N GLU A 76 -3.21 23.43 -5.99
CA GLU A 76 -4.37 24.04 -6.66
C GLU A 76 -5.74 23.92 -5.93
N PRO A 77 -6.54 25.01 -5.90
CA PRO A 77 -7.35 25.43 -4.75
C PRO A 77 -8.53 24.51 -4.39
N PRO A 78 -8.86 24.38 -3.09
CA PRO A 78 -10.12 23.83 -2.65
C PRO A 78 -11.23 24.86 -2.89
N GLY A 79 -12.04 24.63 -3.92
CA GLY A 79 -13.37 25.22 -4.05
C GLY A 79 -13.46 26.36 -5.06
N GLU A 80 -13.83 26.00 -6.29
CA GLU A 80 -14.78 26.84 -7.02
C GLU A 80 -16.18 26.48 -6.50
N PRO A 81 -16.89 27.35 -5.76
CA PRO A 81 -18.32 27.16 -5.58
C PRO A 81 -18.94 27.28 -6.97
N SER A 82 -19.43 26.15 -7.51
CA SER A 82 -20.14 26.10 -8.78
C SER A 82 -21.23 27.18 -8.79
N ALA A 83 -20.97 28.29 -9.49
CA ALA A 83 -21.90 29.39 -9.60
C ALA A 83 -23.23 28.84 -10.15
N PRO A 84 -24.38 29.12 -9.50
CA PRO A 84 -25.65 28.61 -9.95
C PRO A 84 -25.91 29.10 -11.38
N LYS A 85 -26.20 28.16 -12.28
CA LYS A 85 -26.39 28.43 -13.71
C LYS A 85 -27.64 29.30 -13.89
N PHE A 86 -27.45 30.60 -14.04
CA PHE A 86 -28.51 31.56 -14.25
C PHE A 86 -28.98 31.46 -15.71
N THR A 87 -30.14 30.83 -15.92
CA THR A 87 -30.83 30.91 -17.20
C THR A 87 -31.90 31.99 -17.09
N PRO A 88 -31.78 33.12 -17.81
CA PRO A 88 -32.81 34.16 -17.80
C PRO A 88 -34.08 33.66 -18.51
N PRO A 89 -35.29 33.96 -17.99
CA PRO A 89 -36.54 33.64 -18.66
C PRO A 89 -36.74 34.56 -19.88
N THR A 90 -37.15 33.96 -21.00
CA THR A 90 -37.69 34.64 -22.20
C THR A 90 -39.11 35.12 -22.00
#